data_AF-A0A2T4SBT4-F1
#
_entry.id   AF-A0A2T4SBT4-F1
#
_cell.length_a   1.000
_cell.length_b   1.000
_cell.length_c   1.000
_cell.angle_alpha   90.00
_cell.angle_beta   90.00
_cell.angle_gamma   90.00
#
_symmetry.space_group_name_H-M   'P 1'
#
loop_
_entity.id
_entity.type
_entity.pdbx_description
1 polymer ?
#
loop_
_entity_poly.entity_id
_entity_poly.type
_entity_poly.pdbx_seq_one_letter_code
_entity_poly.pdbx_strand_id
1 'polypeptide(L)'
;MRIAIIGMGTAGVSLLKELVKYDEFDQMKVDVYDNPKNMGQGIPFQNDSDQLLINLPAKQMSLNLKNEREFYEWYQQQSIFKFSNPEYLPRFIFGHYMKDYLETYHKQYKNIQMIKKEVLEVFIDADIGETNIKYVVCTSEKPDCQQQYDIVCLTVGTLSYHDPYQLKGTPGYIQTPYPTYDTLNEVDSTDRIAIIGTGLASLDVIRFVTAHHPNLPISVTSRKGHLPSVRGDMPEIQFKYVTPENFNKIKKENLGNVPLEDALTLFRKDCTYYDIPVEKLVHRRKGDPIADLTYDLEHKEILGKFQSILELAKENLNWIWNSFSRDDQKTFLRNYQSILKENSNPMPPRTARLIINHIQNGQIEIKKGLEDVKHDGQHFWFKYEDDFKAIDKFDVVINATGSKSHLSELDNDDQLILNLENRQVVQAHPLGGIQIIPETNQIISPRYGTLKNMFALGQLTNGINQSRNGVTMIVKQAVSVVENLLNRDQNKC
;
A
#
# COMPACT_ATOMS: atom_id res chain seq x y z
N MET A 1 4.53 -31.40 -2.70
CA MET A 1 3.72 -30.20 -3.00
C MET A 1 4.63 -29.13 -3.58
N ARG A 2 4.23 -28.42 -4.65
CA ARG A 2 4.99 -27.30 -5.24
C ARG A 2 4.22 -25.98 -5.10
N ILE A 3 4.89 -24.95 -4.63
CA ILE A 3 4.33 -23.62 -4.31
C ILE A 3 5.00 -22.57 -5.19
N ALA A 4 4.21 -21.71 -5.83
CA ALA A 4 4.69 -20.47 -6.44
C ALA A 4 4.34 -19.28 -5.56
N ILE A 5 5.33 -18.44 -5.24
CA ILE A 5 5.12 -17.12 -4.62
C ILE A 5 5.50 -16.07 -5.66
N ILE A 6 4.51 -15.30 -6.13
CA ILE A 6 4.66 -14.35 -7.24
C ILE A 6 4.73 -12.93 -6.70
N GLY A 7 5.93 -12.35 -6.70
CA GLY A 7 6.29 -11.07 -6.10
C GLY A 7 6.94 -11.26 -4.73
N MET A 8 8.17 -10.77 -4.56
CA MET A 8 9.00 -10.95 -3.36
C MET A 8 9.32 -9.62 -2.68
N GLY A 9 8.31 -8.75 -2.59
CA GLY A 9 8.26 -7.66 -1.62
C GLY A 9 7.78 -8.14 -0.24
N THR A 10 7.25 -7.22 0.57
CA THR A 10 6.81 -7.48 1.96
C THR A 10 5.93 -8.73 2.10
N ALA A 11 4.91 -8.88 1.24
CA ALA A 11 3.97 -10.00 1.33
C ALA A 11 4.65 -11.35 1.04
N GLY A 12 5.39 -11.46 -0.07
CA GLY A 12 6.05 -12.70 -0.47
C GLY A 12 7.15 -13.13 0.49
N VAL A 13 7.98 -12.19 0.96
CA VAL A 13 9.02 -12.46 1.96
C VAL A 13 8.39 -12.90 3.29
N SER A 14 7.31 -12.27 3.72
CA SER A 14 6.59 -12.68 4.94
C SER A 14 5.99 -14.08 4.82
N LEU A 15 5.42 -14.40 3.65
CA LEU A 15 4.85 -15.73 3.36
C LEU A 15 5.93 -16.81 3.46
N LEU A 16 7.08 -16.60 2.80
CA LEU A 16 8.22 -17.52 2.88
C LEU A 16 8.77 -17.62 4.30
N LYS A 17 8.95 -16.49 4.99
CA LYS A 17 9.42 -16.43 6.39
C LYS A 17 8.49 -17.17 7.36
N GLU A 18 7.19 -17.22 7.09
CA GLU A 18 6.26 -18.03 7.88
C GLU A 18 6.34 -19.51 7.50
N LEU A 19 6.36 -19.83 6.20
CA LEU A 19 6.42 -21.21 5.70
C LEU A 19 7.61 -22.00 6.27
N VAL A 20 8.80 -21.38 6.36
CA VAL A 20 10.02 -22.04 6.87
C VAL A 20 9.95 -22.44 8.35
N LYS A 21 8.93 -22.00 9.10
CA LYS A 21 8.74 -22.33 10.51
C LYS A 21 8.08 -23.70 10.75
N TYR A 22 7.55 -24.32 9.70
CA TYR A 22 6.80 -25.57 9.79
C TYR A 22 7.67 -26.77 9.40
N ASP A 23 7.49 -27.89 10.10
CA ASP A 23 8.30 -29.10 9.91
C ASP A 23 8.13 -29.72 8.51
N GLU A 24 6.94 -29.56 7.91
CA GLU A 24 6.62 -30.05 6.58
C GLU A 24 7.32 -29.26 5.46
N PHE A 25 7.92 -28.10 5.77
CA PHE A 25 8.51 -27.21 4.77
C PHE A 25 9.57 -27.92 3.91
N ASP A 26 10.41 -28.76 4.50
CA ASP A 26 11.48 -29.50 3.79
C ASP A 26 10.93 -30.48 2.73
N GLN A 27 9.64 -30.83 2.79
CA GLN A 27 8.96 -31.71 1.83
C GLN A 27 8.28 -30.93 0.69
N MET A 28 8.23 -29.60 0.79
CA MET A 28 7.66 -28.71 -0.23
C MET A 28 8.74 -28.32 -1.23
N LYS A 29 8.36 -28.00 -2.48
CA LYS A 29 9.22 -27.29 -3.43
C LYS A 29 8.68 -25.87 -3.58
N VAL A 30 9.50 -24.86 -3.37
CA VAL A 30 9.05 -23.47 -3.36
C VAL A 30 9.80 -22.67 -4.40
N ASP A 31 9.06 -22.15 -5.37
CA ASP A 31 9.60 -21.24 -6.38
C ASP A 31 9.13 -19.83 -6.08
N VAL A 32 10.08 -18.92 -5.95
CA VAL A 32 9.82 -17.51 -5.65
C VAL A 32 10.19 -16.66 -6.86
N TYR A 33 9.26 -15.79 -7.29
CA TYR A 33 9.39 -15.00 -8.51
C TYR A 33 9.41 -13.50 -8.21
N ASP A 34 10.33 -12.77 -8.82
CA ASP A 34 10.35 -11.30 -8.89
C ASP A 34 11.33 -10.83 -9.98
N ASN A 35 11.31 -9.55 -10.34
CA ASN A 35 12.36 -8.96 -11.17
C ASN A 35 13.70 -8.87 -10.38
N PRO A 36 14.85 -8.86 -11.07
CA PRO A 36 16.15 -8.81 -10.41
C PRO A 36 16.40 -7.54 -9.58
N LYS A 37 15.69 -6.44 -9.87
CA LYS A 37 15.85 -5.15 -9.18
C LYS A 37 15.21 -5.16 -7.79
N ASN A 38 14.01 -5.73 -7.68
CA ASN A 38 13.15 -5.65 -6.50
C ASN A 38 13.09 -6.95 -5.68
N MET A 39 13.67 -8.05 -6.17
CA MET A 39 13.71 -9.33 -5.47
C MET A 39 14.18 -9.20 -4.01
N GLY A 40 13.26 -9.46 -3.08
CA GLY A 40 13.50 -9.38 -1.64
C GLY A 40 13.31 -7.99 -1.03
N GLN A 41 12.96 -6.97 -1.82
CA GLN A 41 12.80 -5.59 -1.35
C GLN A 41 11.38 -5.06 -1.65
N GLY A 42 10.83 -5.37 -2.82
CA GLY A 42 9.60 -4.76 -3.33
C GLY A 42 9.78 -3.28 -3.68
N ILE A 43 8.89 -2.75 -4.52
CA ILE A 43 8.97 -1.38 -5.06
C ILE A 43 9.08 -0.30 -3.96
N PRO A 44 8.29 -0.31 -2.87
CA PRO A 44 8.33 0.75 -1.86
C PRO A 44 9.63 0.81 -1.04
N PHE A 45 10.44 -0.25 -1.07
CA PHE A 45 11.68 -0.38 -0.31
C PHE A 45 12.89 -0.72 -1.20
N GLN A 46 12.77 -0.47 -2.51
CA GLN A 46 13.88 -0.60 -3.46
C GLN A 46 15.03 0.35 -3.09
N ASN A 47 16.21 0.13 -3.67
CA ASN A 47 17.32 1.07 -3.53
C ASN A 47 16.91 2.44 -4.08
N ASP A 48 17.01 3.46 -3.23
CA ASP A 48 16.55 4.82 -3.48
C ASP A 48 17.31 5.83 -2.59
N SER A 49 16.99 7.11 -2.71
CA SER A 49 17.58 8.19 -1.92
C SER A 49 17.42 7.94 -0.41
N ASP A 50 18.48 8.27 0.34
CA ASP A 50 18.47 8.26 1.82
C ASP A 50 17.50 9.29 2.42
N GLN A 51 17.00 10.18 1.58
CA GLN A 51 15.93 11.06 1.95
C GLN A 51 14.65 10.27 2.18
N LEU A 52 14.34 9.16 1.52
CA LEU A 52 13.02 8.53 1.66
C LEU A 52 12.93 7.74 2.96
N LEU A 53 12.17 8.24 3.93
CA LEU A 53 12.15 7.70 5.29
C LEU A 53 10.94 6.80 5.52
N ILE A 54 11.08 5.79 6.37
CA ILE A 54 9.94 5.05 6.90
C ILE A 54 9.07 5.97 7.76
N ASN A 55 7.75 5.72 7.75
CA ASN A 55 6.78 6.53 8.49
C ASN A 55 6.48 5.98 9.90
N LEU A 56 7.05 4.82 10.24
CA LEU A 56 7.01 4.20 11.57
C LEU A 56 8.41 4.28 12.20
N PRO A 57 8.51 4.43 13.53
CA PRO A 57 9.78 4.21 14.21
C PRO A 57 10.34 2.82 13.88
N ALA A 58 11.65 2.71 13.61
CA ALA A 58 12.30 1.47 13.22
C ALA A 58 12.11 0.34 14.25
N LYS A 59 11.95 0.69 15.54
CA LYS A 59 11.67 -0.26 16.64
C LYS A 59 10.24 -0.83 16.64
N GLN A 60 9.34 -0.31 15.81
CA GLN A 60 7.93 -0.69 15.69
C GLN A 60 7.61 -1.33 14.33
N MET A 61 8.64 -1.66 13.54
CA MET A 61 8.49 -2.22 12.20
C MET A 61 9.18 -3.58 12.15
N SER A 62 8.49 -4.62 11.69
CA SER A 62 9.01 -5.98 11.72
C SER A 62 8.28 -6.88 10.72
N LEU A 63 8.96 -7.91 10.21
CA LEU A 63 8.34 -9.06 9.53
C LEU A 63 7.97 -10.20 10.50
N ASN A 64 8.20 -10.03 11.79
CA ASN A 64 7.97 -11.04 12.82
C ASN A 64 6.97 -10.54 13.86
N LEU A 65 5.78 -11.11 13.86
CA LEU A 65 4.70 -10.75 14.78
C LEU A 65 5.04 -11.05 16.26
N LYS A 66 6.03 -11.90 16.54
CA LYS A 66 6.49 -12.21 17.90
C LYS A 66 7.66 -11.35 18.36
N ASN A 67 8.26 -10.57 17.46
CA ASN A 67 9.35 -9.65 17.77
C ASN A 67 9.20 -8.35 16.96
N GLU A 68 8.57 -7.35 17.55
CA GLU A 68 8.36 -6.02 16.93
C GLU A 68 9.65 -5.27 16.63
N ARG A 69 10.77 -5.66 17.27
CA ARG A 69 12.07 -5.00 17.14
C ARG A 69 13.02 -5.68 16.15
N GLU A 70 12.59 -6.74 15.47
CA GLU A 70 13.46 -7.58 14.61
C GLU A 70 14.21 -6.77 13.54
N PHE A 71 13.54 -5.79 12.90
CA PHE A 71 14.19 -4.90 11.93
C PHE A 71 15.27 -4.03 12.57
N TYR A 72 14.98 -3.43 13.72
CA TYR A 72 15.94 -2.58 14.43
C TYR A 72 17.15 -3.38 14.91
N GLU A 73 16.92 -4.58 15.44
CA GLU A 73 17.98 -5.50 15.87
C GLU A 73 18.86 -5.92 14.69
N TRP A 74 18.27 -6.25 13.54
CA TRP A 74 19.01 -6.51 12.31
C TRP A 74 19.85 -5.30 11.88
N TYR A 75 19.28 -4.09 11.92
CA TYR A 75 19.98 -2.86 11.58
C TYR A 75 21.19 -2.60 12.50
N GLN A 76 21.06 -2.91 13.81
CA GLN A 76 22.16 -2.74 14.76
C GLN A 76 23.39 -3.58 14.40
N GLN A 77 23.18 -4.75 13.79
CA GLN A 77 24.23 -5.66 13.36
C GLN A 77 24.92 -5.24 12.05
N GLN A 78 24.34 -4.29 11.29
CA GLN A 78 24.92 -3.83 10.03
C GLN A 78 26.16 -2.97 10.25
N SER A 79 27.20 -3.15 9.43
CA SER A 79 28.40 -2.28 9.42
C SER A 79 28.34 -1.19 8.35
N ILE A 80 27.69 -1.47 7.21
CA ILE A 80 27.60 -0.58 6.04
C ILE A 80 26.55 0.51 6.26
N PHE A 81 25.39 0.13 6.80
CA PHE A 81 24.27 1.04 6.99
C PHE A 81 24.31 1.62 8.40
N LYS A 82 24.91 2.81 8.56
CA LYS A 82 24.94 3.55 9.83
C LYS A 82 24.49 5.01 9.63
N PHE A 83 23.30 5.31 10.13
CA PHE A 83 22.69 6.64 10.12
C PHE A 83 22.69 7.26 11.51
N SER A 84 22.90 8.58 11.57
CA SER A 84 22.96 9.36 12.82
C SER A 84 21.65 9.34 13.61
N ASN A 85 20.51 9.29 12.92
CA ASN A 85 19.19 9.14 13.53
C ASN A 85 18.55 7.79 13.11
N PRO A 86 18.66 6.75 13.96
CA PRO A 86 18.11 5.43 13.65
C PRO A 86 16.63 5.27 14.05
N GLU A 87 15.96 6.33 14.50
CA GLU A 87 14.53 6.25 14.83
C GLU A 87 13.68 6.08 13.57
N TYR A 88 14.01 6.81 12.51
CA TYR A 88 13.31 6.77 11.24
C TYR A 88 14.36 6.62 10.12
N LEU A 89 14.61 5.38 9.74
CA LEU A 89 15.62 5.00 8.76
C LEU A 89 15.14 5.22 7.31
N PRO A 90 16.05 5.31 6.33
CA PRO A 90 15.67 5.27 4.93
C PRO A 90 14.94 3.96 4.59
N ARG A 91 13.92 4.04 3.73
CA ARG A 91 13.06 2.90 3.35
C ARG A 91 13.85 1.75 2.74
N PHE A 92 14.87 2.06 1.95
CA PHE A 92 15.70 1.03 1.32
C PHE A 92 16.43 0.14 2.34
N ILE A 93 16.67 0.63 3.57
CA ILE A 93 17.25 -0.17 4.66
C ILE A 93 16.29 -1.29 5.09
N PHE A 94 14.99 -1.00 5.15
CA PHE A 94 13.98 -2.02 5.38
C PHE A 94 13.95 -3.03 4.23
N GLY A 95 14.16 -2.58 2.98
CA GLY A 95 14.32 -3.46 1.83
C GLY A 95 15.50 -4.43 2.00
N HIS A 96 16.67 -3.94 2.40
CA HIS A 96 17.83 -4.80 2.66
C HIS A 96 17.60 -5.82 3.78
N TYR A 97 16.88 -5.44 4.83
CA TYR A 97 16.46 -6.36 5.88
C TYR A 97 15.62 -7.52 5.33
N MET A 98 14.64 -7.23 4.47
CA MET A 98 13.83 -8.27 3.83
C MET A 98 14.65 -9.15 2.89
N LYS A 99 15.56 -8.55 2.12
CA LYS A 99 16.43 -9.24 1.17
C LYS A 99 17.40 -10.19 1.88
N ASP A 100 17.94 -9.78 3.02
CA ASP A 100 18.84 -10.61 3.83
C ASP A 100 18.15 -11.89 4.33
N TYR A 101 16.88 -11.80 4.75
CA TYR A 101 16.09 -12.99 5.07
C TYR A 101 15.88 -13.91 3.87
N LEU A 102 15.48 -13.36 2.72
CA LEU A 102 15.30 -14.14 1.51
C LEU A 102 16.59 -14.87 1.09
N GLU A 103 17.72 -14.17 1.09
CA GLU A 103 19.02 -14.74 0.76
C GLU A 103 19.48 -15.79 1.78
N THR A 104 19.21 -15.57 3.07
CA THR A 104 19.50 -16.53 4.14
C THR A 104 18.69 -17.81 3.94
N TYR A 105 17.38 -17.71 3.69
CA TYR A 105 16.54 -18.88 3.44
C TYR A 105 16.94 -19.62 2.18
N HIS A 106 17.26 -18.92 1.09
CA HIS A 106 17.73 -19.58 -0.12
C HIS A 106 19.05 -20.36 0.08
N LYS A 107 19.96 -19.86 0.92
CA LYS A 107 21.20 -20.57 1.27
C LYS A 107 20.96 -21.77 2.18
N GLN A 108 20.03 -21.65 3.13
CA GLN A 108 19.74 -22.66 4.13
C GLN A 108 18.92 -23.83 3.56
N TYR A 109 17.96 -23.55 2.68
CA TYR A 109 16.95 -24.50 2.23
C TYR A 109 17.09 -24.81 0.73
N LYS A 110 17.48 -26.06 0.42
CA LYS A 110 17.72 -26.51 -0.97
C LYS A 110 16.45 -26.62 -1.82
N ASN A 111 15.29 -26.64 -1.19
CA ASN A 111 13.98 -26.72 -1.82
C ASN A 111 13.40 -25.35 -2.22
N ILE A 112 14.14 -24.26 -2.02
CA ILE A 112 13.78 -22.90 -2.47
C ILE A 112 14.52 -22.57 -3.77
N GLN A 113 13.78 -22.34 -4.85
CA GLN A 113 14.29 -21.83 -6.12
C GLN A 113 13.97 -20.34 -6.29
N MET A 114 15.00 -19.50 -6.44
CA MET A 114 14.81 -18.09 -6.78
C MET A 114 14.79 -17.88 -8.29
N ILE A 115 13.67 -17.39 -8.82
CA ILE A 115 13.48 -17.10 -10.24
C ILE A 115 13.43 -15.58 -10.40
N LYS A 116 14.57 -15.00 -10.81
CA LYS A 116 14.74 -13.55 -11.00
C LYS A 116 14.19 -13.07 -12.35
N LYS A 117 12.93 -13.40 -12.62
CA LYS A 117 12.17 -12.99 -13.80
C LYS A 117 10.74 -12.65 -13.39
N GLU A 118 10.17 -11.65 -14.04
CA GLU A 118 8.77 -11.32 -13.88
C GLU A 118 7.90 -12.44 -14.42
N VAL A 119 6.79 -12.70 -13.73
CA VAL A 119 5.75 -13.57 -14.22
C VAL A 119 4.87 -12.77 -15.18
N LEU A 120 4.74 -13.25 -16.40
CA LEU A 120 3.94 -12.60 -17.45
C LEU A 120 2.57 -13.26 -17.61
N GLU A 121 2.48 -14.55 -17.29
CA GLU A 121 1.26 -15.33 -17.47
C GLU A 121 1.05 -16.32 -16.32
N VAL A 122 -0.21 -16.45 -15.91
CA VAL A 122 -0.69 -17.49 -14.99
C VAL A 122 -2.04 -17.98 -15.52
N PHE A 123 -2.16 -19.29 -15.69
CA PHE A 123 -3.40 -19.90 -16.16
C PHE A 123 -3.66 -21.22 -15.47
N ILE A 124 -4.90 -21.70 -15.61
CA ILE A 124 -5.36 -22.96 -15.05
C ILE A 124 -5.33 -24.00 -16.16
N ASP A 125 -4.61 -25.09 -15.92
CA ASP A 125 -4.49 -26.23 -16.82
C ASP A 125 -5.38 -27.35 -16.27
N ALA A 126 -6.50 -27.59 -16.97
CA ALA A 126 -7.50 -28.59 -16.61
C ALA A 126 -8.36 -28.92 -17.83
N ASP A 127 -8.73 -30.19 -17.97
CA ASP A 127 -9.69 -30.62 -18.99
C ASP A 127 -11.10 -30.13 -18.68
N ILE A 128 -11.95 -30.04 -19.70
CA ILE A 128 -13.34 -29.58 -19.53
C ILE A 128 -14.07 -30.56 -18.61
N GLY A 129 -14.64 -30.01 -17.53
CA GLY A 129 -15.38 -30.77 -16.52
C GLY A 129 -14.54 -31.28 -15.35
N GLU A 130 -13.21 -31.10 -15.40
CA GLU A 130 -12.35 -31.40 -14.26
C GLU A 130 -12.44 -30.34 -13.17
N THR A 131 -12.54 -30.80 -11.93
CA THR A 131 -12.57 -29.95 -10.73
C THR A 131 -11.23 -29.92 -10.01
N ASN A 132 -10.33 -30.88 -10.31
CA ASN A 132 -8.99 -30.92 -9.75
C ASN A 132 -8.02 -30.20 -10.67
N ILE A 133 -7.87 -28.91 -10.44
CA ILE A 133 -7.10 -28.03 -11.32
C ILE A 133 -5.62 -27.93 -10.89
N LYS A 134 -4.74 -27.68 -11.87
CA LYS A 134 -3.35 -27.26 -11.64
C LYS A 134 -3.14 -25.84 -12.15
N TYR A 135 -2.19 -25.14 -11.54
CA TYR A 135 -1.83 -23.79 -11.95
C TYR A 135 -0.51 -23.80 -12.70
N VAL A 136 -0.44 -23.09 -13.81
CA VAL A 136 0.79 -22.90 -14.59
C VAL A 136 1.26 -21.45 -14.43
N VAL A 137 2.55 -21.26 -14.17
CA VAL A 137 3.17 -19.93 -13.98
C VAL A 137 4.31 -19.76 -14.98
N CYS A 138 4.30 -18.63 -15.69
CA CYS A 138 5.13 -18.40 -16.87
C CYS A 138 5.89 -17.08 -16.79
N THR A 139 7.16 -17.13 -17.18
CA THR A 139 8.05 -15.94 -17.31
C THR A 139 8.22 -15.50 -18.77
N SER A 140 7.39 -16.05 -19.65
CA SER A 140 7.30 -15.75 -21.07
C SER A 140 5.81 -15.60 -21.41
N GLU A 141 5.49 -14.83 -22.45
CA GLU A 141 4.11 -14.73 -22.97
C GLU A 141 3.70 -16.00 -23.76
N LYS A 142 4.67 -16.85 -24.10
CA LYS A 142 4.40 -18.09 -24.82
C LYS A 142 3.97 -19.16 -23.81
N PRO A 143 3.02 -20.03 -24.16
CA PRO A 143 2.63 -21.15 -23.31
C PRO A 143 3.66 -22.30 -23.32
N ASP A 144 4.96 -21.98 -23.50
CA ASP A 144 6.06 -22.94 -23.50
C ASP A 144 6.54 -23.31 -22.08
N CYS A 145 6.07 -22.58 -21.08
CA CYS A 145 6.17 -22.88 -19.66
C CYS A 145 5.30 -24.09 -19.28
N GLN A 146 5.94 -25.19 -18.83
CA GLN A 146 5.24 -26.38 -18.35
C GLN A 146 5.23 -26.51 -16.81
N GLN A 147 5.68 -25.48 -16.09
CA GLN A 147 5.83 -25.58 -14.65
C GLN A 147 4.47 -25.47 -13.95
N GLN A 148 3.95 -26.61 -13.51
CA GLN A 148 2.72 -26.72 -12.74
C GLN A 148 2.97 -26.57 -11.24
N TYR A 149 1.97 -26.04 -10.55
CA TYR A 149 1.95 -25.76 -9.11
C TYR A 149 0.69 -26.29 -8.44
N ASP A 150 0.85 -26.71 -7.19
CA ASP A 150 -0.25 -27.10 -6.30
C ASP A 150 -0.83 -25.88 -5.57
N ILE A 151 0.00 -24.85 -5.36
CA ILE A 151 -0.33 -23.62 -4.63
C ILE A 151 0.26 -22.43 -5.38
N VAL A 152 -0.53 -21.38 -5.54
CA VAL A 152 -0.07 -20.09 -6.08
C VAL A 152 -0.47 -18.95 -5.14
N CYS A 153 0.51 -18.17 -4.73
CA CYS A 153 0.31 -16.95 -3.94
C CYS A 153 0.63 -15.72 -4.79
N LEU A 154 -0.37 -14.90 -5.09
CA LEU A 154 -0.21 -13.60 -5.74
C LEU A 154 0.15 -12.55 -4.69
N THR A 155 1.44 -12.19 -4.65
CA THR A 155 2.04 -11.21 -3.74
C THR A 155 2.68 -10.06 -4.52
N VAL A 156 2.06 -9.68 -5.64
CA VAL A 156 2.60 -8.77 -6.68
C VAL A 156 2.80 -7.31 -6.22
N GLY A 157 2.43 -6.99 -4.99
CA GLY A 157 2.65 -5.66 -4.42
C GLY A 157 1.62 -4.64 -4.88
N THR A 158 2.10 -3.44 -5.23
CA THR A 158 1.24 -2.31 -5.59
C THR A 158 1.00 -2.24 -7.08
N LEU A 159 -0.23 -1.88 -7.47
CA LEU A 159 -0.56 -1.58 -8.87
C LEU A 159 0.14 -0.29 -9.33
N SER A 160 0.27 -0.11 -10.65
CA SER A 160 0.87 1.09 -11.25
C SER A 160 0.14 2.37 -10.85
N TYR A 161 0.80 3.53 -10.97
CA TYR A 161 0.24 4.82 -10.57
C TYR A 161 -0.96 5.23 -11.43
N HIS A 162 -1.90 5.98 -10.85
CA HIS A 162 -2.96 6.62 -11.62
C HIS A 162 -2.35 7.64 -12.60
N ASP A 163 -2.94 7.74 -13.77
CA ASP A 163 -2.68 8.82 -14.71
C ASP A 163 -4.01 9.53 -15.06
N PRO A 164 -4.55 10.34 -14.14
CA PRO A 164 -5.89 10.92 -14.30
C PRO A 164 -6.00 11.90 -15.47
N TYR A 165 -4.86 12.37 -16.00
CA TYR A 165 -4.78 13.33 -17.10
C TYR A 165 -4.19 12.73 -18.39
N GLN A 166 -3.96 11.41 -18.44
CA GLN A 166 -3.49 10.68 -19.62
C GLN A 166 -2.18 11.25 -20.19
N LEU A 167 -1.22 11.55 -19.32
CA LEU A 167 0.06 12.16 -19.66
C LEU A 167 1.17 11.12 -19.91
N LYS A 168 0.94 9.83 -19.63
CA LYS A 168 1.91 8.75 -19.84
C LYS A 168 2.47 8.76 -21.27
N GLY A 169 3.79 8.72 -21.39
CA GLY A 169 4.50 8.80 -22.67
C GLY A 169 4.73 10.23 -23.20
N THR A 170 4.21 11.26 -22.53
CA THR A 170 4.49 12.66 -22.87
C THR A 170 5.90 13.05 -22.40
N PRO A 171 6.73 13.70 -23.23
CA PRO A 171 8.03 14.22 -22.81
C PRO A 171 7.92 15.12 -21.57
N GLY A 172 8.82 14.96 -20.59
CA GLY A 172 8.79 15.71 -19.32
C GLY A 172 7.77 15.20 -18.29
N TYR A 173 6.94 14.19 -18.62
CA TYR A 173 6.06 13.56 -17.64
C TYR A 173 6.74 12.33 -17.01
N ILE A 174 6.97 12.41 -15.70
CA ILE A 174 7.55 11.35 -14.90
C ILE A 174 6.42 10.56 -14.25
N GLN A 175 6.12 9.38 -14.80
CA GLN A 175 4.95 8.57 -14.46
C GLN A 175 4.95 8.05 -13.01
N THR A 176 6.11 7.77 -12.44
CA THR A 176 6.27 7.26 -11.08
C THR A 176 7.27 8.12 -10.33
N PRO A 177 7.04 8.44 -9.04
CA PRO A 177 7.98 9.21 -8.25
C PRO A 177 9.18 8.37 -7.79
N TYR A 178 9.19 7.06 -8.10
CA TYR A 178 10.21 6.13 -7.63
C TYR A 178 10.90 5.37 -8.78
N PRO A 179 12.21 5.09 -8.67
CA PRO A 179 13.07 5.58 -7.60
C PRO A 179 13.31 7.10 -7.74
N THR A 180 13.33 7.84 -6.62
CA THR A 180 13.39 9.31 -6.66
C THR A 180 14.64 9.86 -7.33
N TYR A 181 15.79 9.17 -7.23
CA TYR A 181 17.01 9.61 -7.92
C TYR A 181 16.85 9.70 -9.45
N ASP A 182 15.93 8.93 -10.04
CA ASP A 182 15.69 8.95 -11.48
C ASP A 182 14.83 10.16 -11.90
N THR A 183 14.11 10.80 -10.97
CA THR A 183 13.15 11.87 -11.27
C THR A 183 13.79 13.17 -11.76
N LEU A 184 15.11 13.33 -11.64
CA LEU A 184 15.85 14.51 -12.10
C LEU A 184 16.93 14.19 -13.14
N ASN A 185 17.00 12.96 -13.66
CA ASN A 185 18.06 12.54 -14.60
C ASN A 185 18.03 13.32 -15.93
N GLU A 186 16.83 13.64 -16.41
CA GLU A 186 16.58 14.31 -17.69
C GLU A 186 15.93 15.69 -17.49
N VAL A 187 16.22 16.35 -16.37
CA VAL A 187 15.64 17.64 -15.98
C VAL A 187 16.72 18.71 -16.00
N ASP A 188 16.51 19.79 -16.77
CA ASP A 188 17.45 20.89 -16.87
C ASP A 188 17.40 21.77 -15.62
N SER A 189 18.53 22.37 -15.26
CA SER A 189 18.63 23.26 -14.08
C SER A 189 17.70 24.48 -14.12
N THR A 190 17.12 24.82 -15.28
CA THR A 190 16.17 25.91 -15.48
C THR A 190 14.71 25.45 -15.54
N ASP A 191 14.44 24.14 -15.55
CA ASP A 191 13.09 23.62 -15.69
C ASP A 191 12.23 23.96 -14.48
N ARG A 192 10.96 24.27 -14.73
CA ARG A 192 9.94 24.43 -13.69
C ARG A 192 9.23 23.11 -13.48
N ILE A 193 9.20 22.66 -12.24
CA ILE A 193 8.67 21.35 -11.86
C ILE A 193 7.33 21.50 -11.15
N ALA A 194 6.34 20.71 -11.59
CA ALA A 194 5.11 20.47 -10.86
C ALA A 194 5.01 19.03 -10.35
N ILE A 195 4.39 18.84 -9.19
CA ILE A 195 4.07 17.54 -8.61
C ILE A 195 2.54 17.40 -8.55
N ILE A 196 2.01 16.36 -9.18
CA ILE A 196 0.57 16.05 -9.13
C ILE A 196 0.31 15.03 -8.02
N GLY A 197 -0.36 15.47 -6.97
CA GLY A 197 -0.68 14.71 -5.78
C GLY A 197 -0.12 15.38 -4.53
N THR A 198 -0.87 15.32 -3.43
CA THR A 198 -0.47 15.86 -2.12
C THR A 198 -0.44 14.77 -1.04
N GLY A 199 -0.34 13.50 -1.44
CA GLY A 199 -0.23 12.35 -0.54
C GLY A 199 1.19 12.10 -0.04
N LEU A 200 1.41 11.01 0.71
CA LEU A 200 2.74 10.69 1.27
C LEU A 200 3.85 10.61 0.21
N ALA A 201 3.56 10.06 -0.98
CA ALA A 201 4.55 9.99 -2.07
C ALA A 201 5.03 11.38 -2.52
N SER A 202 4.15 12.39 -2.50
CA SER A 202 4.55 13.77 -2.84
C SER A 202 5.56 14.35 -1.84
N LEU A 203 5.52 13.93 -0.57
CA LEU A 203 6.48 14.41 0.44
C LEU A 203 7.90 13.89 0.17
N ASP A 204 8.00 12.68 -0.38
CA ASP A 204 9.26 12.08 -0.79
C ASP A 204 9.85 12.85 -1.99
N VAL A 205 9.01 13.13 -3.00
CA VAL A 205 9.41 13.95 -4.16
C VAL A 205 9.80 15.36 -3.74
N ILE A 206 9.00 16.04 -2.90
CA ILE A 206 9.31 17.40 -2.41
C ILE A 206 10.71 17.42 -1.81
N ARG A 207 11.01 16.47 -0.91
CA ARG A 207 12.31 16.45 -0.23
C ARG A 207 13.47 16.12 -1.15
N PHE A 208 13.27 15.25 -2.12
CA PHE A 208 14.30 14.97 -3.11
C PHE A 208 14.55 16.20 -3.99
N VAL A 209 13.49 16.75 -4.58
CA VAL A 209 13.59 17.86 -5.54
C VAL A 209 14.10 19.15 -4.88
N THR A 210 13.61 19.54 -3.70
CA THR A 210 14.09 20.78 -3.04
C THR A 210 15.55 20.70 -2.58
N ALA A 211 16.10 19.48 -2.46
CA ALA A 211 17.50 19.27 -2.10
C ALA A 211 18.46 19.23 -3.30
N HIS A 212 17.95 18.97 -4.51
CA HIS A 212 18.80 18.69 -5.68
C HIS A 212 18.53 19.60 -6.89
N HIS A 213 17.35 20.22 -6.99
CA HIS A 213 17.01 21.09 -8.12
C HIS A 213 17.22 22.58 -7.77
N PRO A 214 18.01 23.34 -8.54
CA PRO A 214 18.26 24.75 -8.25
C PRO A 214 17.10 25.70 -8.55
N ASN A 215 16.17 25.35 -9.45
CA ASN A 215 15.07 26.25 -9.85
C ASN A 215 13.82 26.02 -8.98
N LEU A 216 13.66 26.88 -7.97
CA LEU A 216 12.55 26.90 -7.02
C LEU A 216 11.73 28.21 -7.19
N PRO A 217 10.44 28.24 -6.81
CA PRO A 217 9.66 27.19 -6.17
C PRO A 217 9.23 26.05 -7.10
N ILE A 218 9.01 24.86 -6.51
CA ILE A 218 8.21 23.81 -7.16
C ILE A 218 6.73 23.95 -6.78
N SER A 219 5.83 23.61 -7.70
CA SER A 219 4.39 23.61 -7.42
C SER A 219 3.92 22.19 -7.09
N VAL A 220 3.20 22.03 -5.99
CA VAL A 220 2.62 20.76 -5.56
C VAL A 220 1.11 20.92 -5.54
N THR A 221 0.39 20.06 -6.25
CA THR A 221 -1.03 20.29 -6.43
C THR A 221 -1.87 19.03 -6.43
N SER A 222 -3.12 19.15 -5.95
CA SER A 222 -4.14 18.13 -6.11
C SER A 222 -5.53 18.78 -6.13
N ARG A 223 -6.57 17.97 -6.36
CA ARG A 223 -7.97 18.43 -6.29
C ARG A 223 -8.30 19.16 -4.98
N LYS A 224 -7.81 18.65 -3.83
CA LYS A 224 -8.10 19.24 -2.52
C LYS A 224 -6.96 20.09 -1.94
N GLY A 225 -5.71 19.87 -2.39
CA GLY A 225 -4.53 20.52 -1.81
C GLY A 225 -4.20 20.10 -0.37
N HIS A 226 -4.87 19.09 0.19
CA HIS A 226 -4.64 18.65 1.56
C HIS A 226 -3.36 17.82 1.69
N LEU A 227 -2.54 18.14 2.69
CA LEU A 227 -1.39 17.34 3.09
C LEU A 227 -1.78 16.29 4.16
N PRO A 228 -1.03 15.18 4.30
CA PRO A 228 -1.26 14.17 5.35
C PRO A 228 -1.21 14.79 6.75
N SER A 229 -1.85 14.17 7.75
CA SER A 229 -1.75 14.64 9.14
C SER A 229 -0.37 14.43 9.73
N VAL A 230 -0.02 15.23 10.74
CA VAL A 230 1.23 15.08 11.48
C VAL A 230 1.05 14.08 12.63
N ARG A 231 2.03 13.21 12.84
CA ARG A 231 1.98 12.17 13.88
C ARG A 231 1.95 12.82 15.27
N GLY A 232 0.91 12.53 16.02
CA GLY A 232 0.77 12.89 17.43
C GLY A 232 1.38 11.86 18.37
N ASP A 233 1.19 12.06 19.67
CA ASP A 233 1.57 11.11 20.71
C ASP A 233 0.52 10.00 20.76
N MET A 234 0.78 8.89 20.07
CA MET A 234 -0.20 7.80 19.86
C MET A 234 -0.19 6.81 21.04
N PRO A 235 -1.11 6.89 22.02
CA PRO A 235 -1.18 5.90 23.08
C PRO A 235 -1.72 4.56 22.56
N GLU A 236 -1.47 3.50 23.31
CA GLU A 236 -2.16 2.23 23.09
C GLU A 236 -3.64 2.37 23.46
N ILE A 237 -4.51 1.98 22.54
CA ILE A 237 -5.97 2.03 22.67
C ILE A 237 -6.54 0.68 22.27
N GLN A 238 -7.58 0.25 22.97
CA GLN A 238 -8.35 -0.95 22.63
C GLN A 238 -9.83 -0.60 22.49
N PHE A 239 -10.54 -1.29 21.60
CA PHE A 239 -11.97 -1.10 21.45
C PHE A 239 -12.71 -1.69 22.65
N LYS A 240 -13.60 -0.89 23.22
CA LYS A 240 -14.55 -1.30 24.26
C LYS A 240 -15.94 -1.58 23.68
N TYR A 241 -16.30 -0.88 22.62
CA TYR A 241 -17.63 -0.96 22.01
C TYR A 241 -17.62 -1.54 20.59
N VAL A 242 -16.65 -1.17 19.74
CA VAL A 242 -16.44 -1.78 18.42
C VAL A 242 -15.78 -3.16 18.59
N THR A 243 -16.59 -4.15 18.99
CA THR A 243 -16.14 -5.52 19.24
C THR A 243 -16.91 -6.53 18.39
N PRO A 244 -16.33 -7.70 18.06
CA PRO A 244 -17.04 -8.77 17.35
C PRO A 244 -18.34 -9.18 18.02
N GLU A 245 -18.43 -9.19 19.35
CA GLU A 245 -19.64 -9.57 20.09
C GLU A 245 -20.78 -8.57 19.84
N ASN A 246 -20.49 -7.27 19.88
CA ASN A 246 -21.50 -6.24 19.62
C ASN A 246 -21.91 -6.24 18.15
N PHE A 247 -20.97 -6.40 17.22
CA PHE A 247 -21.28 -6.54 15.80
C PHE A 247 -22.16 -7.78 15.55
N ASN A 248 -21.85 -8.92 16.17
CA ASN A 248 -22.64 -10.14 16.04
C ASN A 248 -24.08 -9.99 16.57
N LYS A 249 -24.30 -9.18 17.62
CA LYS A 249 -25.65 -8.85 18.08
C LYS A 249 -26.41 -8.04 17.04
N ILE A 250 -25.79 -6.97 16.52
CA ILE A 250 -26.39 -6.11 15.49
C ILE A 250 -26.71 -6.93 14.22
N LYS A 251 -25.80 -7.80 13.78
CA LYS A 251 -26.01 -8.67 12.60
C LYS A 251 -27.25 -9.55 12.73
N LYS A 252 -27.53 -10.09 13.92
CA LYS A 252 -28.71 -10.95 14.17
C LYS A 252 -30.02 -10.19 13.97
N GLU A 253 -30.02 -8.89 14.24
CA GLU A 253 -31.19 -8.02 14.12
C GLU A 253 -31.33 -7.40 12.72
N ASN A 254 -30.26 -7.45 11.90
CA ASN A 254 -30.14 -6.74 10.62
C ASN A 254 -29.79 -7.68 9.44
N LEU A 255 -30.43 -8.86 9.39
CA LEU A 255 -30.30 -9.82 8.27
C LEU A 255 -28.83 -10.16 7.92
N GLY A 256 -27.98 -10.27 8.93
CA GLY A 256 -26.57 -10.62 8.77
C GLY A 256 -25.64 -9.46 8.43
N ASN A 257 -26.12 -8.21 8.36
CA ASN A 257 -25.28 -7.03 8.13
C ASN A 257 -25.24 -6.13 9.38
N VAL A 258 -24.24 -5.27 9.47
CA VAL A 258 -24.17 -4.17 10.44
C VAL A 258 -24.43 -2.87 9.67
N PRO A 259 -25.53 -2.15 9.94
CA PRO A 259 -25.73 -0.81 9.39
C PRO A 259 -24.58 0.11 9.77
N LEU A 260 -24.13 0.96 8.83
CA LEU A 260 -22.96 1.82 9.07
C LEU A 260 -23.16 2.74 10.28
N GLU A 261 -24.36 3.30 10.47
CA GLU A 261 -24.66 4.20 11.59
C GLU A 261 -24.60 3.51 12.96
N ASP A 262 -24.92 2.22 13.04
CA ASP A 262 -24.79 1.45 14.28
C ASP A 262 -23.30 1.24 14.62
N ALA A 263 -22.48 0.91 13.62
CA ALA A 263 -21.03 0.82 13.78
C ALA A 263 -20.42 2.18 14.17
N LEU A 264 -20.84 3.28 13.54
CA LEU A 264 -20.40 4.63 13.90
C LEU A 264 -20.86 5.04 15.31
N THR A 265 -22.03 4.58 15.75
CA THR A 265 -22.51 4.80 17.12
C THR A 265 -21.61 4.09 18.13
N LEU A 266 -21.20 2.86 17.86
CA LEU A 266 -20.20 2.15 18.70
C LEU A 266 -18.85 2.88 18.67
N PHE A 267 -18.38 3.30 17.50
CA PHE A 267 -17.12 4.03 17.34
C PHE A 267 -17.13 5.36 18.11
N ARG A 268 -18.23 6.12 18.07
CA ARG A 268 -18.39 7.35 18.86
C ARG A 268 -18.39 7.06 20.36
N LYS A 269 -18.95 5.94 20.82
CA LYS A 269 -18.85 5.53 22.24
C LYS A 269 -17.41 5.24 22.66
N ASP A 270 -16.63 4.56 21.81
CA ASP A 270 -15.20 4.38 22.05
C ASP A 270 -14.46 5.73 22.08
N CYS A 271 -14.77 6.65 21.16
CA CYS A 271 -14.20 8.00 21.18
C CYS A 271 -14.51 8.74 22.48
N THR A 272 -15.77 8.75 22.93
CA THR A 272 -16.17 9.36 24.21
C THR A 272 -15.46 8.72 25.39
N TYR A 273 -15.27 7.40 25.39
CA TYR A 273 -14.58 6.69 26.47
C TYR A 273 -13.11 7.13 26.65
N TYR A 274 -12.44 7.53 25.57
CA TYR A 274 -11.05 8.02 25.59
C TYR A 274 -10.92 9.56 25.55
N ASP A 275 -12.03 10.28 25.74
CA ASP A 275 -12.13 11.74 25.65
C ASP A 275 -11.65 12.31 24.30
N ILE A 276 -11.99 11.63 23.20
CA ILE A 276 -11.64 12.03 21.84
C ILE A 276 -12.78 12.89 21.25
N PRO A 277 -12.57 14.21 21.01
CA PRO A 277 -13.56 15.10 20.43
C PRO A 277 -13.65 14.89 18.90
N VAL A 278 -14.16 13.72 18.49
CA VAL A 278 -14.13 13.25 17.10
C VAL A 278 -14.70 14.26 16.10
N GLU A 279 -15.87 14.84 16.39
CA GLU A 279 -16.54 15.82 15.51
C GLU A 279 -15.68 17.08 15.28
N LYS A 280 -14.93 17.53 16.29
CA LYS A 280 -13.99 18.64 16.14
C LYS A 280 -12.79 18.23 15.27
N LEU A 281 -12.25 17.04 15.49
CA LEU A 281 -11.02 16.59 14.83
C LEU A 281 -11.23 16.23 13.35
N VAL A 282 -12.40 15.72 12.97
CA VAL A 282 -12.73 15.46 11.56
C VAL A 282 -12.93 16.74 10.74
N HIS A 283 -13.27 17.85 11.40
CA HIS A 283 -13.49 19.17 10.76
C HIS A 283 -12.39 20.19 11.06
N ARG A 284 -11.23 19.76 11.60
CA ARG A 284 -10.18 20.69 12.06
C ARG A 284 -9.46 21.45 10.94
N ARG A 285 -9.41 20.87 9.73
CA ARG A 285 -8.67 21.41 8.59
C ARG A 285 -9.32 22.69 8.08
N LYS A 286 -8.52 23.73 7.88
CA LYS A 286 -8.94 25.02 7.33
C LYS A 286 -8.61 25.18 5.85
N GLY A 287 -7.80 24.27 5.29
CA GLY A 287 -7.35 24.35 3.90
C GLY A 287 -6.15 25.28 3.70
N ASP A 288 -5.51 25.72 4.79
CA ASP A 288 -4.24 26.43 4.77
C ASP A 288 -3.14 25.46 5.26
N PRO A 289 -2.18 25.06 4.39
CA PRO A 289 -1.19 24.05 4.75
C PRO A 289 -0.33 24.39 5.97
N ILE A 290 0.06 25.66 6.16
CA ILE A 290 0.89 26.05 7.31
C ILE A 290 0.07 25.97 8.60
N ALA A 291 -1.12 26.56 8.62
CA ALA A 291 -2.00 26.55 9.79
C ALA A 291 -2.43 25.13 10.16
N ASP A 292 -2.73 24.30 9.16
CA ASP A 292 -3.17 22.91 9.37
C ASP A 292 -2.03 22.03 9.91
N LEU A 293 -0.80 22.18 9.41
CA LEU A 293 0.36 21.46 9.93
C LEU A 293 0.80 21.98 11.30
N THR A 294 0.73 23.30 11.52
CA THR A 294 1.04 23.93 12.82
C THR A 294 0.06 23.46 13.89
N TYR A 295 -1.24 23.41 13.56
CA TYR A 295 -2.26 22.89 14.46
C TYR A 295 -1.95 21.45 14.89
N ASP A 296 -1.64 20.56 13.93
CA ASP A 296 -1.33 19.17 14.23
C ASP A 296 -0.07 19.05 15.12
N LEU A 297 0.95 19.88 14.90
CA LEU A 297 2.18 19.93 15.71
C LEU A 297 1.92 20.38 17.16
N GLU A 298 1.06 21.38 17.36
CA GLU A 298 0.73 21.95 18.67
C GLU A 298 -0.24 21.08 19.49
N HIS A 299 -1.01 20.21 18.83
CA HIS A 299 -2.07 19.40 19.45
C HIS A 299 -1.76 17.90 19.44
N LYS A 300 -0.47 17.55 19.57
CA LYS A 300 0.02 16.16 19.43
C LYS A 300 -0.68 15.13 20.31
N GLU A 301 -1.07 15.47 21.54
CA GLU A 301 -1.70 14.50 22.46
C GLU A 301 -3.11 14.10 22.01
N ILE A 302 -3.97 15.10 21.74
CA ILE A 302 -5.36 14.85 21.34
C ILE A 302 -5.44 14.27 19.93
N LEU A 303 -4.57 14.73 19.04
CA LEU A 303 -4.46 14.18 17.69
C LEU A 303 -3.93 12.73 17.73
N GLY A 304 -2.96 12.45 18.60
CA GLY A 304 -2.41 11.11 18.77
C GLY A 304 -3.45 10.10 19.23
N LYS A 305 -4.31 10.44 20.19
CA LYS A 305 -5.46 9.58 20.58
C LYS A 305 -6.40 9.29 19.40
N PHE A 306 -6.73 10.31 18.61
CA PHE A 306 -7.58 10.17 17.43
C PHE A 306 -6.94 9.30 16.34
N GLN A 307 -5.64 9.46 16.11
CA GLN A 307 -4.88 8.61 15.20
C GLN A 307 -4.82 7.17 15.70
N SER A 308 -4.60 6.94 17.01
CA SER A 308 -4.57 5.60 17.60
C SER A 308 -5.87 4.83 17.39
N ILE A 309 -7.03 5.45 17.66
CA ILE A 309 -8.32 4.76 17.48
C ILE A 309 -8.66 4.51 15.99
N LEU A 310 -8.22 5.41 15.08
CA LEU A 310 -8.38 5.20 13.64
C LEU A 310 -7.45 4.12 13.10
N GLU A 311 -6.22 4.03 13.57
CA GLU A 311 -5.31 2.94 13.20
C GLU A 311 -5.84 1.61 13.73
N LEU A 312 -6.36 1.57 14.95
CA LEU A 312 -7.03 0.38 15.49
C LEU A 312 -8.23 -0.04 14.64
N ALA A 313 -9.04 0.91 14.18
CA ALA A 313 -10.14 0.64 13.24
C ALA A 313 -9.62 0.04 11.93
N LYS A 314 -8.57 0.63 11.36
CA LYS A 314 -7.92 0.15 10.13
C LYS A 314 -7.35 -1.26 10.27
N GLU A 315 -6.71 -1.57 11.39
CA GLU A 315 -6.19 -2.92 11.67
C GLU A 315 -7.31 -3.96 11.73
N ASN A 316 -8.48 -3.57 12.23
CA ASN A 316 -9.67 -4.41 12.36
C ASN A 316 -10.65 -4.31 11.17
N LEU A 317 -10.30 -3.55 10.13
CA LEU A 317 -11.21 -3.32 9.00
C LEU A 317 -11.64 -4.61 8.32
N ASN A 318 -10.87 -5.71 8.38
CA ASN A 318 -11.26 -6.93 7.69
C ASN A 318 -12.66 -7.41 8.13
N TRP A 319 -12.92 -7.57 9.42
CA TRP A 319 -14.22 -8.04 9.89
C TRP A 319 -15.25 -6.91 9.98
N ILE A 320 -14.82 -5.65 10.21
CA ILE A 320 -15.73 -4.48 10.23
C ILE A 320 -16.30 -4.25 8.82
N TRP A 321 -15.43 -4.09 7.83
CA TRP A 321 -15.78 -3.79 6.44
C TRP A 321 -16.68 -4.86 5.82
N ASN A 322 -16.34 -6.13 6.03
CA ASN A 322 -17.09 -7.25 5.46
C ASN A 322 -18.41 -7.55 6.22
N SER A 323 -18.69 -6.82 7.31
CA SER A 323 -19.99 -6.86 7.99
C SER A 323 -21.01 -5.87 7.41
N PHE A 324 -20.56 -4.90 6.61
CA PHE A 324 -21.41 -3.86 6.04
C PHE A 324 -22.11 -4.32 4.77
N SER A 325 -23.30 -3.76 4.50
CA SER A 325 -23.93 -3.87 3.19
C SER A 325 -23.09 -3.16 2.11
N ARG A 326 -23.35 -3.46 0.83
CA ARG A 326 -22.62 -2.79 -0.27
C ARG A 326 -22.86 -1.28 -0.29
N ASP A 327 -24.06 -0.82 0.06
CA ASP A 327 -24.40 0.60 0.06
C ASP A 327 -23.80 1.32 1.26
N ASP A 328 -23.70 0.65 2.41
CA ASP A 328 -22.96 1.13 3.58
C ASP A 328 -21.47 1.25 3.29
N GLN A 329 -20.87 0.26 2.63
CA GLN A 329 -19.48 0.31 2.18
C GLN A 329 -19.24 1.51 1.24
N LYS A 330 -20.10 1.73 0.25
CA LYS A 330 -20.01 2.91 -0.64
C LYS A 330 -20.16 4.22 0.13
N THR A 331 -21.08 4.27 1.09
CA THR A 331 -21.29 5.44 1.95
C THR A 331 -20.06 5.71 2.81
N PHE A 332 -19.43 4.68 3.36
CA PHE A 332 -18.18 4.79 4.10
C PHE A 332 -17.05 5.34 3.23
N LEU A 333 -16.88 4.82 2.01
CA LEU A 333 -15.84 5.29 1.09
C LEU A 333 -16.02 6.75 0.72
N ARG A 334 -17.26 7.18 0.47
CA ARG A 334 -17.58 8.56 0.11
C ARG A 334 -17.34 9.53 1.26
N ASN A 335 -17.73 9.17 2.47
CA ASN A 335 -17.83 10.11 3.59
C ASN A 335 -16.65 10.03 4.58
N TYR A 336 -16.03 8.86 4.77
CA TYR A 336 -15.08 8.63 5.88
C TYR A 336 -13.69 8.14 5.44
N GLN A 337 -13.55 7.56 4.25
CA GLN A 337 -12.25 7.01 3.80
C GLN A 337 -11.14 8.07 3.75
N SER A 338 -11.43 9.31 3.37
CA SER A 338 -10.41 10.37 3.36
C SER A 338 -9.90 10.69 4.76
N ILE A 339 -10.81 10.73 5.75
CA ILE A 339 -10.46 10.95 7.16
C ILE A 339 -9.55 9.81 7.63
N LEU A 340 -9.92 8.56 7.37
CA LEU A 340 -9.11 7.40 7.74
C LEU A 340 -7.72 7.46 7.07
N LYS A 341 -7.66 7.72 5.76
CA LYS A 341 -6.41 7.75 4.98
C LYS A 341 -5.46 8.86 5.45
N GLU A 342 -5.99 10.04 5.76
CA GLU A 342 -5.21 11.20 6.21
C GLU A 342 -4.60 11.02 7.60
N ASN A 343 -5.21 10.19 8.46
CA ASN A 343 -4.84 10.05 9.88
C ASN A 343 -4.20 8.69 10.26
N SER A 344 -4.34 7.64 9.44
CA SER A 344 -3.80 6.31 9.74
C SER A 344 -2.32 6.11 9.37
N ASN A 345 -1.76 6.94 8.49
CA ASN A 345 -0.33 6.92 8.18
C ASN A 345 0.26 8.34 8.28
N PRO A 346 0.25 8.94 9.48
CA PRO A 346 0.61 10.33 9.65
C PRO A 346 2.11 10.56 9.43
N MET A 347 2.47 11.72 8.87
CA MET A 347 3.86 12.08 8.60
C MET A 347 4.62 12.38 9.90
N PRO A 348 5.94 12.12 9.97
CA PRO A 348 6.74 12.50 11.12
C PRO A 348 6.71 14.03 11.40
N PRO A 349 6.76 14.49 12.66
CA PRO A 349 6.78 15.92 13.00
C PRO A 349 7.92 16.72 12.35
N ARG A 350 9.08 16.07 12.14
CA ARG A 350 10.21 16.69 11.43
C ARG A 350 9.88 17.00 9.97
N THR A 351 9.11 16.14 9.31
CA THR A 351 8.68 16.32 7.92
C THR A 351 7.73 17.51 7.83
N ALA A 352 6.77 17.62 8.75
CA ALA A 352 5.87 18.76 8.80
C ALA A 352 6.61 20.10 8.97
N ARG A 353 7.58 20.16 9.89
CA ARG A 353 8.43 21.35 10.08
C ARG A 353 9.23 21.72 8.83
N LEU A 354 9.79 20.72 8.15
CA LEU A 354 10.51 20.92 6.88
C LEU A 354 9.58 21.50 5.80
N ILE A 355 8.36 20.96 5.67
CA ILE A 355 7.37 21.45 4.70
C ILE A 355 6.95 22.89 5.02
N ILE A 356 6.66 23.21 6.28
CA ILE A 356 6.33 24.59 6.70
C ILE A 356 7.47 25.55 6.32
N ASN A 357 8.71 25.21 6.63
CA ASN A 357 9.87 26.03 6.29
C ASN A 357 10.01 26.23 4.78
N HIS A 358 9.82 25.17 3.99
CA HIS A 358 9.88 25.27 2.52
C HIS A 358 8.80 26.18 1.95
N ILE A 359 7.58 26.15 2.49
CA ILE A 359 6.50 27.06 2.06
C ILE A 359 6.86 28.50 2.43
N GLN A 360 7.28 28.74 3.68
CA GLN A 360 7.62 30.08 4.18
C GLN A 360 8.81 30.72 3.45
N ASN A 361 9.78 29.91 3.03
CA ASN A 361 10.95 30.37 2.28
C ASN A 361 10.70 30.46 0.76
N GLY A 362 9.47 30.23 0.29
CA GLY A 362 9.13 30.28 -1.14
C GLY A 362 9.82 29.20 -1.97
N GLN A 363 10.13 28.05 -1.37
CA GLN A 363 10.74 26.90 -2.05
C GLN A 363 9.70 25.93 -2.62
N ILE A 364 8.50 25.88 -2.03
CA ILE A 364 7.37 25.11 -2.54
C ILE A 364 6.09 25.93 -2.48
N GLU A 365 5.18 25.68 -3.41
CA GLU A 365 3.84 26.25 -3.44
C GLU A 365 2.79 25.12 -3.46
N ILE A 366 1.86 25.10 -2.51
CA ILE A 366 0.77 24.12 -2.48
C ILE A 366 -0.48 24.72 -3.12
N LYS A 367 -0.95 24.12 -4.22
CA LYS A 367 -2.19 24.54 -4.91
C LYS A 367 -3.29 23.50 -4.78
N LYS A 368 -4.54 23.95 -4.71
CA LYS A 368 -5.75 23.10 -4.71
C LYS A 368 -6.57 23.33 -5.97
N GLY A 369 -7.56 22.48 -6.21
CA GLY A 369 -8.52 22.67 -7.31
C GLY A 369 -7.99 22.31 -8.69
N LEU A 370 -6.93 21.49 -8.79
CA LEU A 370 -6.45 21.03 -10.09
C LEU A 370 -7.55 20.26 -10.84
N GLU A 371 -7.99 20.80 -11.97
CA GLU A 371 -9.09 20.28 -12.77
C GLU A 371 -8.56 19.50 -13.97
N ASP A 372 -7.56 20.03 -14.67
CA ASP A 372 -7.04 19.46 -15.92
C ASP A 372 -5.56 19.82 -16.13
N VAL A 373 -4.85 18.97 -16.86
CA VAL A 373 -3.46 19.19 -17.27
C VAL A 373 -3.32 18.81 -18.74
N LYS A 374 -2.83 19.74 -19.56
CA LYS A 374 -2.60 19.52 -20.99
C LYS A 374 -1.16 19.80 -21.36
N HIS A 375 -0.66 19.13 -22.39
CA HIS A 375 0.67 19.38 -22.94
C HIS A 375 0.53 19.94 -24.37
N ASP A 376 1.24 21.03 -24.68
CA ASP A 376 1.16 21.71 -25.99
C ASP A 376 2.31 21.35 -26.96
N GLY A 377 3.16 20.39 -26.58
CA GLY A 377 4.36 20.00 -27.31
C GLY A 377 5.64 20.56 -26.71
N GLN A 378 5.55 21.55 -25.81
CA GLN A 378 6.68 22.14 -25.13
C GLN A 378 6.49 22.22 -23.61
N HIS A 379 5.29 22.57 -23.14
CA HIS A 379 5.00 22.79 -21.73
C HIS A 379 3.71 22.09 -21.30
N PHE A 380 3.62 21.79 -20.01
CA PHE A 380 2.40 21.39 -19.34
C PHE A 380 1.63 22.61 -18.82
N TRP A 381 0.34 22.66 -19.09
CA TRP A 381 -0.59 23.73 -18.76
C TRP A 381 -1.59 23.23 -17.74
N PHE A 382 -1.59 23.84 -16.55
CA PHE A 382 -2.41 23.42 -15.42
C PHE A 382 -3.63 24.32 -15.27
N LYS A 383 -4.82 23.73 -15.30
CA LYS A 383 -6.10 24.44 -15.10
C LYS A 383 -6.61 24.19 -13.68
N TYR A 384 -6.95 25.27 -12.98
CA TYR A 384 -7.51 25.22 -11.63
C TYR A 384 -8.96 25.75 -11.60
N GLU A 385 -9.77 25.22 -10.68
CA GLU A 385 -11.20 25.56 -10.51
C GLU A 385 -11.45 27.06 -10.28
N ASP A 386 -10.55 27.73 -9.54
CA ASP A 386 -10.73 29.12 -9.08
C ASP A 386 -10.04 30.18 -9.96
N ASP A 387 -9.32 29.79 -11.03
CA ASP A 387 -8.58 30.74 -11.87
C ASP A 387 -8.78 30.51 -13.38
N PHE A 388 -9.80 31.16 -13.94
CA PHE A 388 -10.07 31.16 -15.38
C PHE A 388 -9.04 31.96 -16.20
N LYS A 389 -8.05 32.63 -15.57
CA LYS A 389 -7.10 33.53 -16.26
C LYS A 389 -5.62 33.17 -16.08
N ALA A 390 -5.21 32.55 -14.99
CA ALA A 390 -3.83 32.09 -14.80
C ALA A 390 -3.71 30.61 -15.17
N ILE A 391 -3.03 30.32 -16.28
CA ILE A 391 -2.56 28.97 -16.55
C ILE A 391 -1.11 28.89 -16.10
N ASP A 392 -0.86 28.08 -15.08
CA ASP A 392 0.51 27.76 -14.72
C ASP A 392 1.12 26.88 -15.80
N LYS A 393 2.39 27.15 -16.11
CA LYS A 393 3.16 26.36 -17.06
C LYS A 393 4.32 25.67 -16.36
N PHE A 394 4.55 24.42 -16.70
CA PHE A 394 5.67 23.64 -16.19
C PHE A 394 6.36 22.91 -17.34
N ASP A 395 7.64 22.66 -17.15
CA ASP A 395 8.48 21.97 -18.11
C ASP A 395 8.49 20.46 -17.78
N VAL A 396 8.44 20.13 -16.49
CA VAL A 396 8.44 18.76 -15.97
C VAL A 396 7.31 18.55 -14.98
N VAL A 397 6.65 17.39 -15.07
CA VAL A 397 5.58 16.97 -14.17
C VAL A 397 5.92 15.63 -13.54
N ILE A 398 5.99 15.58 -12.21
CA ILE A 398 6.20 14.35 -11.44
C ILE A 398 4.86 13.86 -10.89
N ASN A 399 4.46 12.64 -11.27
CA ASN A 399 3.22 12.03 -10.80
C ASN A 399 3.37 11.43 -9.40
N ALA A 400 2.52 11.87 -8.47
CA ALA A 400 2.42 11.37 -7.10
C ALA A 400 0.96 11.11 -6.69
N THR A 401 0.11 10.76 -7.67
CA THR A 401 -1.34 10.52 -7.49
C THR A 401 -1.68 9.22 -6.76
N GLY A 402 -0.70 8.35 -6.57
CA GLY A 402 -0.84 7.03 -5.94
C GLY A 402 -1.22 5.94 -6.93
N SER A 403 -1.15 4.70 -6.47
CA SER A 403 -1.47 3.49 -7.26
C SER A 403 -2.95 3.38 -7.61
N LYS A 404 -3.24 2.81 -8.79
CA LYS A 404 -4.55 2.34 -9.23
C LYS A 404 -5.20 1.42 -8.22
N SER A 405 -6.53 1.38 -8.24
CA SER A 405 -7.33 0.64 -7.27
C SER A 405 -8.33 -0.32 -7.91
N HIS A 406 -8.77 -0.06 -9.16
CA HIS A 406 -9.71 -0.91 -9.88
C HIS A 406 -9.06 -1.57 -11.09
N LEU A 407 -9.52 -2.79 -11.42
CA LEU A 407 -9.03 -3.52 -12.60
C LEU A 407 -9.34 -2.77 -13.90
N SER A 408 -10.44 -2.01 -13.94
CA SER A 408 -10.81 -1.15 -15.08
C SER A 408 -9.87 0.04 -15.32
N GLU A 409 -8.98 0.34 -14.38
CA GLU A 409 -7.99 1.43 -14.49
C GLU A 409 -6.63 0.92 -15.01
N LEU A 410 -6.45 -0.41 -15.07
CA LEU A 410 -5.17 -1.04 -15.41
C LEU A 410 -4.80 -0.82 -16.88
N ASP A 411 -3.49 -0.82 -17.13
CA ASP A 411 -2.92 -0.77 -18.48
C ASP A 411 -1.75 -1.77 -18.57
N ASN A 412 -0.95 -1.67 -19.64
CA ASN A 412 0.15 -2.59 -19.92
C ASN A 412 1.19 -2.70 -18.78
N ASP A 413 1.29 -1.74 -17.86
CA ASP A 413 2.19 -1.87 -16.70
C ASP A 413 1.70 -2.93 -15.70
N ASP A 414 0.41 -3.26 -15.74
CA ASP A 414 -0.25 -4.23 -14.87
C ASP A 414 -0.67 -5.50 -15.65
N GLN A 415 0.05 -5.81 -16.75
CA GLN A 415 -0.34 -6.82 -17.73
C GLN A 415 -0.64 -8.20 -17.14
N LEU A 416 0.10 -8.64 -16.12
CA LEU A 416 -0.17 -9.91 -15.43
C LEU A 416 -1.60 -9.98 -14.87
N ILE A 417 -2.09 -8.89 -14.29
CA ILE A 417 -3.43 -8.82 -13.70
C ILE A 417 -4.50 -8.75 -14.81
N LEU A 418 -4.24 -7.99 -15.88
CA LEU A 418 -5.11 -7.96 -17.06
C LEU A 418 -5.25 -9.35 -17.68
N ASN A 419 -4.14 -10.11 -17.78
CA ASN A 419 -4.15 -11.48 -18.29
C ASN A 419 -4.97 -12.41 -17.39
N LEU A 420 -4.78 -12.34 -16.07
CA LEU A 420 -5.56 -13.10 -15.09
C LEU A 420 -7.06 -12.82 -15.17
N GLU A 421 -7.45 -11.55 -15.34
CA GLU A 421 -8.85 -11.14 -15.49
C GLU A 421 -9.45 -11.64 -16.80
N ASN A 422 -8.77 -11.41 -17.93
CA ASN A 422 -9.21 -11.85 -19.25
C ASN A 422 -9.37 -13.39 -19.32
N ARG A 423 -8.50 -14.13 -18.62
CA ARG A 423 -8.59 -15.59 -18.50
C ARG A 423 -9.62 -16.09 -17.50
N GLN A 424 -10.33 -15.18 -16.83
CA GLN A 424 -11.32 -15.50 -15.81
C GLN A 424 -10.72 -16.28 -14.63
N VAL A 425 -9.44 -16.07 -14.33
CA VAL A 425 -8.79 -16.62 -13.12
C VAL A 425 -9.17 -15.75 -11.91
N VAL A 426 -9.23 -14.43 -12.11
CA VAL A 426 -9.72 -13.46 -11.12
C VAL A 426 -10.94 -12.72 -11.67
N GLN A 427 -11.70 -12.08 -10.79
CA GLN A 427 -12.70 -11.08 -11.17
C GLN A 427 -12.51 -9.82 -10.35
N ALA A 428 -12.81 -8.67 -10.95
CA ALA A 428 -12.84 -7.40 -10.25
C ALA A 428 -13.85 -7.40 -9.11
N HIS A 429 -13.45 -6.83 -7.97
CA HIS A 429 -14.38 -6.48 -6.92
C HIS A 429 -14.87 -5.04 -7.15
N PRO A 430 -16.18 -4.74 -7.00
CA PRO A 430 -16.77 -3.45 -7.39
C PRO A 430 -16.26 -2.23 -6.62
N LEU A 431 -15.53 -2.42 -5.51
CA LEU A 431 -14.91 -1.37 -4.70
C LEU A 431 -13.37 -1.39 -4.76
N GLY A 432 -12.80 -2.01 -5.80
CA GLY A 432 -11.36 -2.09 -6.05
C GLY A 432 -10.77 -3.47 -5.76
N GLY A 433 -9.63 -3.78 -6.36
CA GLY A 433 -8.97 -5.09 -6.26
C GLY A 433 -9.80 -6.23 -6.88
N ILE A 434 -9.48 -7.46 -6.46
CA ILE A 434 -10.15 -8.68 -6.91
C ILE A 434 -11.04 -9.29 -5.82
N GLN A 435 -11.97 -10.14 -6.24
CA GLN A 435 -12.78 -10.92 -5.32
C GLN A 435 -11.96 -12.06 -4.69
N ILE A 436 -11.98 -12.10 -3.36
CA ILE A 436 -11.41 -13.17 -2.53
C ILE A 436 -12.42 -13.60 -1.46
N ILE A 437 -12.13 -14.70 -0.77
CA ILE A 437 -12.76 -15.04 0.52
C ILE A 437 -12.05 -14.24 1.63
N PRO A 438 -12.77 -13.41 2.42
CA PRO A 438 -12.17 -12.57 3.46
C PRO A 438 -11.37 -13.35 4.53
N GLU A 439 -11.85 -14.54 4.90
CA GLU A 439 -11.29 -15.33 6.01
C GLU A 439 -10.03 -16.10 5.60
N THR A 440 -9.88 -16.42 4.31
CA THR A 440 -8.84 -17.35 3.83
C THR A 440 -7.94 -16.75 2.77
N ASN A 441 -8.31 -15.61 2.20
CA ASN A 441 -7.66 -14.96 1.05
C ASN A 441 -7.64 -15.78 -0.24
N GLN A 442 -8.45 -16.85 -0.33
CA GLN A 442 -8.60 -17.62 -1.55
C GLN A 442 -9.27 -16.78 -2.64
N ILE A 443 -8.74 -16.85 -3.85
CA ILE A 443 -9.28 -16.14 -5.02
C ILE A 443 -10.62 -16.74 -5.44
N ILE A 444 -11.59 -15.89 -5.78
CA ILE A 444 -12.85 -16.31 -6.39
C ILE A 444 -12.79 -16.04 -7.90
N SER A 445 -12.66 -17.11 -8.66
CA SER A 445 -12.71 -17.11 -10.13
C SER A 445 -14.17 -17.08 -10.62
N PRO A 446 -14.50 -16.26 -11.62
CA PRO A 446 -15.82 -16.30 -12.27
C PRO A 446 -16.03 -17.59 -13.09
N ARG A 447 -14.96 -18.32 -13.45
CA ARG A 447 -15.04 -19.58 -14.21
C ARG A 447 -15.02 -20.82 -13.32
N TYR A 448 -14.18 -20.83 -12.29
CA TYR A 448 -13.90 -22.02 -11.48
C TYR A 448 -14.42 -21.91 -10.04
N GLY A 449 -15.12 -20.81 -9.68
CA GLY A 449 -15.56 -20.56 -8.31
C GLY A 449 -14.39 -20.26 -7.38
N THR A 450 -14.46 -20.72 -6.13
CA THR A 450 -13.34 -20.57 -5.19
C THR A 450 -12.16 -21.43 -5.61
N LEU A 451 -11.07 -20.79 -6.01
CA LEU A 451 -9.85 -21.49 -6.41
C LEU A 451 -9.20 -22.17 -5.20
N LYS A 452 -9.00 -23.49 -5.31
CA LYS A 452 -8.36 -24.29 -4.28
C LYS A 452 -6.86 -23.96 -4.25
N ASN A 453 -6.35 -23.50 -3.11
CA ASN A 453 -4.92 -23.19 -2.92
C ASN A 453 -4.36 -22.08 -3.84
N MET A 454 -5.21 -21.16 -4.32
CA MET A 454 -4.73 -19.92 -4.95
C MET A 454 -5.14 -18.73 -4.10
N PHE A 455 -4.16 -17.93 -3.68
CA PHE A 455 -4.33 -16.86 -2.71
C PHE A 455 -3.84 -15.52 -3.28
N ALA A 456 -4.45 -14.43 -2.87
CA ALA A 456 -3.95 -13.08 -3.15
C ALA A 456 -3.72 -12.30 -1.86
N LEU A 457 -2.68 -11.46 -1.84
CA LEU A 457 -2.31 -10.67 -0.67
C LEU A 457 -2.00 -9.21 -1.06
N GLY A 458 -2.00 -8.33 -0.05
CA GLY A 458 -1.68 -6.91 -0.25
C GLY A 458 -2.78 -6.15 -1.01
N GLN A 459 -2.37 -5.12 -1.76
CA GLN A 459 -3.26 -4.15 -2.39
C GLN A 459 -4.31 -4.78 -3.31
N LEU A 460 -3.97 -5.87 -4.01
CA LEU A 460 -4.89 -6.56 -4.91
C LEU A 460 -6.17 -7.03 -4.20
N THR A 461 -6.14 -7.14 -2.87
CA THR A 461 -7.27 -7.58 -2.05
C THR A 461 -8.11 -6.44 -1.46
N ASN A 462 -7.80 -5.16 -1.74
CA ASN A 462 -8.38 -4.01 -1.05
C ASN A 462 -9.92 -3.91 -1.11
N GLY A 463 -10.58 -4.49 -2.11
CA GLY A 463 -12.04 -4.55 -2.14
C GLY A 463 -12.67 -5.27 -0.96
N ILE A 464 -11.95 -6.28 -0.44
CA ILE A 464 -12.36 -7.14 0.67
C ILE A 464 -11.54 -6.85 1.93
N ASN A 465 -10.22 -6.79 1.80
CA ASN A 465 -9.31 -6.43 2.87
C ASN A 465 -9.03 -4.93 2.83
N GLN A 466 -10.01 -4.10 3.18
CA GLN A 466 -9.88 -2.67 2.93
C GLN A 466 -8.64 -2.03 3.58
N SER A 467 -7.96 -1.15 2.82
CA SER A 467 -6.73 -0.45 3.20
C SER A 467 -5.54 -1.35 3.55
N ARG A 468 -5.31 -2.45 2.81
CA ARG A 468 -4.20 -3.40 3.03
C ARG A 468 -2.87 -2.91 2.46
N ASN A 469 -2.28 -1.89 3.08
CA ASN A 469 -1.00 -1.30 2.67
C ASN A 469 0.06 -1.19 3.77
N GLY A 470 -0.30 -1.36 5.04
CA GLY A 470 0.66 -1.35 6.15
C GLY A 470 1.46 -2.65 6.23
N VAL A 471 2.75 -2.56 6.57
CA VAL A 471 3.65 -3.73 6.71
C VAL A 471 3.08 -4.74 7.69
N THR A 472 2.75 -4.32 8.92
CA THR A 472 2.17 -5.22 9.94
C THR A 472 0.89 -5.90 9.47
N MET A 473 0.03 -5.17 8.74
CA MET A 473 -1.21 -5.72 8.19
C MET A 473 -0.96 -6.79 7.12
N ILE A 474 0.07 -6.61 6.30
CA ILE A 474 0.49 -7.56 5.27
C ILE A 474 1.15 -8.79 5.91
N VAL A 475 1.98 -8.60 6.94
CA VAL A 475 2.59 -9.71 7.69
C VAL A 475 1.50 -10.55 8.37
N LYS A 476 0.54 -9.92 9.07
CA LYS A 476 -0.63 -10.61 9.66
C LYS A 476 -1.41 -11.41 8.61
N GLN A 477 -1.60 -10.85 7.42
CA GLN A 477 -2.26 -11.53 6.30
C GLN A 477 -1.46 -12.76 5.82
N ALA A 478 -0.16 -12.62 5.62
CA ALA A 478 0.72 -13.71 5.20
C ALA A 478 0.76 -14.86 6.22
N VAL A 479 0.88 -14.54 7.51
CA VAL A 479 0.86 -15.53 8.59
C VAL A 479 -0.46 -16.29 8.60
N SER A 480 -1.59 -15.59 8.56
CA SER A 480 -2.91 -16.23 8.54
C SER A 480 -3.12 -17.13 7.32
N VAL A 481 -2.60 -16.77 6.15
CA VAL A 481 -2.68 -17.62 4.95
C VAL A 481 -1.89 -18.92 5.14
N VAL A 482 -0.67 -18.85 5.69
CA VAL A 482 0.16 -20.04 5.94
C VAL A 482 -0.45 -20.94 7.02
N GLU A 483 -0.89 -20.34 8.13
CA GLU A 483 -1.58 -21.08 9.20
C GLU A 483 -2.82 -21.81 8.68
N ASN A 484 -3.66 -21.13 7.90
CA ASN A 484 -4.84 -21.75 7.32
C ASN A 484 -4.50 -22.83 6.28
N LEU A 485 -3.41 -22.65 5.53
CA LEU A 485 -2.97 -23.62 4.54
C LEU A 485 -2.51 -24.92 5.22
N LEU A 486 -1.67 -24.84 6.26
CA LEU A 486 -1.03 -25.99 6.88
C LEU A 486 -1.89 -26.63 7.99
N ASN A 487 -2.67 -25.85 8.74
CA ASN A 487 -3.56 -26.39 9.77
C ASN A 487 -4.81 -27.10 9.20
N ARG A 488 -5.18 -26.83 7.94
CA ARG A 488 -6.25 -27.57 7.25
C ARG A 488 -5.90 -29.02 6.98
N ASP A 489 -4.62 -29.35 6.91
CA ASP A 489 -4.16 -30.72 6.67
C ASP A 489 -4.12 -31.56 7.97
N GLN A 490 -4.03 -30.92 9.16
CA GLN A 490 -4.09 -31.63 10.44
C GLN A 490 -5.51 -32.08 10.84
N ASN A 491 -6.55 -31.40 10.37
CA ASN A 491 -7.96 -31.79 10.63
C ASN A 491 -8.51 -32.84 9.65
N LYS A 492 -7.64 -33.49 8.87
CA LYS A 492 -7.99 -34.58 7.94
C LYS A 492 -7.44 -35.95 8.33
N CYS A 493 -6.84 -36.10 9.52
CA CYS A 493 -6.43 -37.39 10.07
C CYS A 493 -7.44 -37.95 11.06
#